data_AF-A0A6G7ZLK7-F1
#
_entry.id   AF-A0A6G7ZLK7-F1
#
_cell.length_a   1.000
_cell.length_b   1.000
_cell.length_c   1.000
_cell.angle_alpha   90.00
_cell.angle_beta   90.00
_cell.angle_gamma   90.00
#
_symmetry.space_group_name_H-M   'P 1'
#
loop_
_entity.id
_entity.type
_entity.pdbx_description
1 polymer ?
#
loop_
_entity_poly.entity_id
_entity_poly.type
_entity_poly.pdbx_seq_one_letter_code
_entity_poly.pdbx_strand_id
1 'polypeptide(L)'
;MHGPIIGLTPQELVQQLGSPALQIREGSSLKLQFRNAECVLDAYLYPPPGAAAPLRVTYVDARNRSLASVDQGACLHSFEGP
;
A
#
# COMPACT_ATOMS: atom_id res chain seq x y z
N MET A 1 -11.40 2.50 11.82
CA MET A 1 -10.37 3.57 11.81
C MET A 1 -9.03 2.97 11.44
N HIS A 2 -8.85 2.64 10.15
CA HIS A 2 -7.53 2.32 9.61
C HIS A 2 -6.77 3.64 9.50
N GLY A 3 -5.80 3.82 10.40
CA GLY A 3 -4.88 4.95 10.33
C GLY A 3 -4.06 4.92 9.03
N PRO A 4 -3.27 5.97 8.76
CA PRO A 4 -2.39 5.98 7.60
C PRO A 4 -1.48 4.73 7.62
N ILE A 5 -1.51 3.91 6.56
CA ILE A 5 -0.73 2.67 6.42
C ILE A 5 0.80 2.92 6.28
N ILE A 6 1.23 4.18 6.40
CA ILE A 6 2.63 4.58 6.45
C ILE A 6 3.31 3.89 7.64
N GLY A 7 4.50 3.34 7.41
CA GLY A 7 5.28 2.62 8.42
C GLY A 7 4.98 1.12 8.52
N LEU A 8 3.87 0.65 7.95
CA LEU A 8 3.52 -0.77 7.96
C LEU A 8 4.49 -1.61 7.12
N THR A 9 4.65 -2.86 7.50
CA THR A 9 5.41 -3.89 6.80
C THR A 9 4.56 -4.52 5.68
N PRO A 10 5.18 -5.24 4.72
CA PRO A 10 4.44 -5.97 3.69
C PRO A 10 3.39 -6.92 4.27
N GLN A 11 3.70 -7.61 5.38
CA GLN A 11 2.80 -8.58 5.99
C GLN A 11 1.59 -7.91 6.64
N GLU A 12 1.79 -6.78 7.33
CA GLU A 12 0.69 -5.99 7.91
C GLU A 12 -0.25 -5.45 6.82
N LEU A 13 0.30 -5.02 5.67
CA LEU A 13 -0.52 -4.61 4.53
C LEU A 13 -1.38 -5.76 4.00
N VAL A 14 -0.81 -6.97 3.88
CA VAL A 14 -1.57 -8.15 3.41
C VAL A 14 -2.66 -8.55 4.40
N GLN A 15 -2.40 -8.41 5.70
CA GLN A 15 -3.41 -8.68 6.73
C GLN A 15 -4.57 -7.68 6.70
N GLN A 16 -4.31 -6.41 6.37
CA GLN A 16 -5.34 -5.35 6.34
C GLN A 16 -6.07 -5.25 5.00
N LEU A 17 -5.37 -5.42 3.89
CA LEU A 17 -5.88 -5.14 2.53
C LEU A 17 -6.06 -6.41 1.67
N GLY A 18 -5.66 -7.57 2.19
CA GLY A 18 -5.68 -8.85 1.46
C GLY A 18 -4.46 -9.05 0.56
N SER A 19 -4.54 -9.98 -0.39
CA SER A 19 -3.41 -10.25 -1.30
C SER A 19 -3.21 -9.12 -2.32
N PRO A 20 -1.97 -8.67 -2.56
CA PRO A 20 -1.69 -7.62 -3.54
C PRO A 20 -1.96 -8.17 -4.94
N ALA A 21 -2.51 -7.30 -5.77
CA ALA A 21 -2.80 -7.58 -7.17
C ALA A 21 -1.54 -7.50 -8.05
N LEU A 22 -0.52 -6.79 -7.58
CA LEU A 22 0.81 -6.70 -8.19
C LEU A 22 1.87 -6.47 -7.10
N GLN A 23 3.01 -7.12 -7.26
CA GLN A 23 4.17 -6.97 -6.40
C GLN A 23 5.41 -6.79 -7.27
N ILE A 24 6.11 -5.67 -7.12
CA ILE A 24 7.33 -5.34 -7.87
C ILE A 24 8.46 -5.10 -6.88
N ARG A 25 9.59 -5.80 -7.06
CA ARG A 25 10.80 -5.61 -6.27
C ARG A 25 11.90 -5.03 -7.14
N GLU A 26 12.41 -3.87 -6.75
CA GLU A 26 13.46 -3.13 -7.47
C GLU A 26 14.59 -2.80 -6.48
N GLY A 27 15.68 -3.56 -6.57
CA GLY A 27 16.76 -3.52 -5.59
C GLY A 27 16.26 -3.86 -4.18
N SER A 28 16.43 -2.92 -3.23
CA SER A 28 15.93 -3.04 -1.87
C SER A 28 14.51 -2.50 -1.68
N SER A 29 13.90 -1.90 -2.71
CA SER A 29 12.54 -1.36 -2.64
C SER A 29 11.49 -2.40 -3.04
N LEU A 30 10.27 -2.22 -2.54
CA LEU A 30 9.12 -3.04 -2.86
C LEU A 30 7.92 -2.14 -3.13
N LYS A 31 7.25 -2.35 -4.26
CA LYS A 31 5.93 -1.80 -4.53
C LYS A 31 4.90 -2.91 -4.42
N LEU A 32 3.86 -2.68 -3.62
CA LEU A 32 2.67 -3.51 -3.57
C LEU A 32 1.49 -2.71 -4.10
N GLN A 33 0.70 -3.30 -4.99
CA GLN A 33 -0.54 -2.71 -5.48
C GLN A 33 -1.73 -3.52 -5.03
N PHE A 34 -2.72 -2.83 -4.49
CA PHE A 34 -4.03 -3.38 -4.15
C PHE A 34 -5.06 -2.72 -5.06
N ARG A 35 -6.12 -3.44 -5.42
CA ARG A 35 -7.21 -2.87 -6.23
C ARG A 35 -8.54 -3.48 -5.84
N ASN A 36 -9.58 -2.67 -5.88
CA ASN A 36 -10.96 -3.11 -5.72
C ASN A 36 -11.85 -2.46 -6.80
N ALA A 37 -13.16 -2.47 -6.59
CA ALA A 37 -14.09 -1.85 -7.54
C ALA A 37 -13.87 -0.33 -7.65
N GLU A 38 -13.55 0.32 -6.52
CA GLU A 38 -13.53 1.77 -6.33
C GLU A 38 -12.20 2.40 -6.75
N CYS A 39 -11.07 1.81 -6.34
CA CYS A 39 -9.75 2.41 -6.51
C CYS A 39 -8.62 1.39 -6.64
N VAL A 40 -7.45 1.92 -6.99
CA VAL A 40 -6.14 1.27 -6.98
C VAL A 40 -5.27 1.97 -5.95
N LEU A 41 -4.62 1.20 -5.09
CA LEU A 41 -3.73 1.68 -4.05
C LEU A 41 -2.32 1.12 -4.28
N ASP A 42 -1.35 2.00 -4.50
CA ASP A 42 0.06 1.66 -4.60
C ASP A 42 0.76 2.00 -3.27
N ALA A 43 1.34 1.01 -2.61
CA ALA A 43 2.18 1.17 -1.42
C ALA A 43 3.65 0.96 -1.78
N TYR A 44 4.48 1.94 -1.47
CA TYR A 44 5.91 1.94 -1.75
C TYR A 44 6.69 1.75 -0.45
N LEU A 45 7.46 0.68 -0.39
CA LEU A 45 8.20 0.26 0.78
C LEU A 45 9.70 0.32 0.55
N TYR A 46 10.40 0.86 1.54
CA TYR A 46 11.85 0.99 1.55
C TYR A 46 12.40 0.47 2.89
N PRO A 47 13.65 0.00 2.91
CA PRO A 47 14.32 -0.30 4.17
C PRO A 47 14.53 1.01 4.94
N PRO A 48 14.28 1.05 6.26
CA PRO A 48 14.63 2.22 7.05
C PRO A 48 16.15 2.34 7.17
N PRO A 49 16.67 3.49 7.60
CA PRO A 49 18.11 3.68 7.82
C PRO A 49 18.63 2.70 8.89
N GLY A 50 19.65 1.91 8.55
CA GLY A 50 20.23 0.89 9.43
C GLY A 50 20.18 -0.51 8.83
N ALA A 51 21.16 -1.35 9.18
CA ALA A 51 21.27 -2.70 8.60
C ALA A 51 20.14 -3.62 9.08
N ALA A 52 19.56 -4.39 8.14
CA ALA A 52 18.65 -5.52 8.37
C ALA A 52 17.24 -5.22 8.92
N ALA A 53 16.77 -3.98 8.89
CA ALA A 53 15.40 -3.66 9.30
C ALA A 53 14.36 -4.02 8.20
N PRO A 54 13.13 -4.41 8.58
CA PRO A 54 12.08 -4.78 7.64
C PRO A 54 11.66 -3.58 6.77
N LEU A 55 11.25 -3.87 5.53
CA LEU A 55 10.69 -2.85 4.62
C LEU A 55 9.45 -2.22 5.25
N ARG A 56 9.34 -0.90 5.13
CA ARG A 56 8.20 -0.13 5.64
C ARG A 56 7.64 0.76 4.56
N VAL A 57 6.31 0.94 4.54
CA VAL A 57 5.66 1.91 3.67
C VAL A 57 6.18 3.31 3.99
N THR A 58 6.75 3.99 3.00
CA THR A 58 7.15 5.40 3.13
C THR A 58 6.27 6.31 2.30
N TYR A 59 5.59 5.76 1.29
CA TYR A 59 4.72 6.51 0.41
C TYR A 59 3.56 5.63 -0.08
N VAL A 60 2.42 6.28 -0.24
CA VAL A 60 1.19 5.67 -0.73
C VAL A 60 0.62 6.59 -1.80
N ASP A 61 0.08 5.98 -2.85
CA ASP A 61 -0.63 6.69 -3.89
C ASP A 61 -1.95 5.97 -4.18
N ALA A 62 -3.03 6.75 -4.31
CA ALA A 62 -4.37 6.24 -4.54
C ALA A 62 -4.91 6.83 -5.83
N ARG A 63 -5.39 5.96 -6.72
CA ARG A 63 -5.92 6.35 -8.04
C ARG A 63 -7.25 5.69 -8.32
N ASN A 64 -8.09 6.35 -9.10
CA ASN A 64 -9.25 5.71 -9.70
C ASN A 64 -8.85 4.91 -10.97
N ARG A 65 -9.81 4.23 -11.59
CA ARG A 65 -9.60 3.45 -12.82
C ARG A 65 -9.15 4.28 -14.03
N SER A 66 -9.45 5.58 -14.01
CA SER A 66 -8.98 6.54 -15.02
C SER A 66 -7.58 7.09 -14.72
N LEU A 67 -6.88 6.50 -13.74
CA LEU A 67 -5.54 6.87 -13.28
C LEU A 67 -5.44 8.26 -12.62
N ALA A 68 -6.57 8.90 -12.32
CA ALA A 68 -6.57 10.17 -11.62
C ALA A 68 -6.35 9.94 -10.11
N SER A 69 -5.54 10.79 -9.48
CA SER A 69 -5.32 10.75 -8.03
C SER A 69 -6.62 10.98 -7.27
N VAL A 70 -6.82 10.19 -6.21
CA VAL A 70 -7.98 10.30 -5.30
C VAL A 70 -7.51 10.39 -3.85
N ASP A 71 -8.44 10.69 -2.94
CA ASP A 71 -8.17 10.69 -1.51
C ASP A 71 -7.74 9.30 -1.03
N GLN A 72 -6.61 9.24 -0.31
CA GLN A 72 -6.03 7.99 0.16
C GLN A 72 -6.88 7.34 1.26
N GLY A 73 -7.45 8.15 2.16
CA GLY A 73 -8.29 7.66 3.25
C GLY A 73 -9.55 7.00 2.72
N ALA A 74 -10.23 7.66 1.78
CA ALA A 74 -11.40 7.12 1.10
C ALA A 74 -11.08 5.80 0.38
N CYS A 75 -9.96 5.73 -0.35
CA CYS A 75 -9.55 4.51 -1.04
C CYS A 75 -9.22 3.37 -0.06
N LEU A 76 -8.52 3.67 1.04
CA LEU A 76 -8.24 2.69 2.09
C LEU A 76 -9.51 2.16 2.76
N HIS A 77 -10.47 3.05 3.05
CA HIS A 77 -11.76 2.66 3.62
C HIS A 77 -12.54 1.69 2.71
N SER A 78 -12.37 1.77 1.39
CA SER A 78 -13.01 0.83 0.46
C SER A 78 -12.46 -0.60 0.54
N PHE A 79 -11.35 -0.84 1.24
CA PHE A 79 -10.84 -2.19 1.54
C PHE A 79 -11.36 -2.73 2.87
N GLU A 80 -11.96 -1.90 3.72
CA GLU A 80 -12.78 -2.36 4.85
C GLU A 80 -14.01 -3.03 4.22
N GLY A 81 -14.12 -4.36 4.35
CA GLY A 81 -15.31 -5.08 3.87
C GLY A 81 -16.60 -4.49 4.46
N PRO A 82 -17.78 -4.82 3.88
CA PRO A 82 -19.06 -4.41 4.45
C PRO A 82 -19.26 -4.91 5.88
#